data_AF-A0A969H8V4-F1
#
_entry.id   AF-A0A969H8V4-F1
#
_cell.length_a   1.000
_cell.length_b   1.000
_cell.length_c   1.000
_cell.angle_alpha   90.00
_cell.angle_beta   90.00
_cell.angle_gamma   90.00
#
_symmetry.space_group_name_H-M   'P 1'
#
loop_
_entity.id
_entity.type
_entity.pdbx_description
1 polymer ?
#
loop_
_entity_poly.entity_id
_entity_poly.type
_entity_poly.pdbx_seq_one_letter_code
_entity_poly.pdbx_strand_id
1 'polypeptide(L)'
;MAHRGQSELDLVPAFNVQPTGRKQRSTFNVHPGPNLVSALITVGGLFAFLLSFKTFSYLAMLWPLFALVIAAGFLHLWQAPTPRRWWRPVLALLFLAGMAEGIVTSVRFHAAARQLTPYQTFTDAIAVQLPPQSRVMGLQHYWLGLAAHHQNYQSILVPIFWTNPNYVSQPFSFIQAVQMKPPQIILLDQIMLDFLAETAQPDHPLHQLGQDFWTYLAERQARLIARIDDPTYGRLQIYELKK
;
A
#
# COMPACT_ATOMS: atom_id res chain seq x y z
N MET A 1 33.10 -42.98 58.79
CA MET A 1 31.96 -42.28 59.41
C MET A 1 30.91 -42.10 58.31
N ALA A 2 30.00 -43.03 58.01
CA ALA A 2 29.05 -43.82 58.81
C ALA A 2 27.92 -42.97 59.43
N HIS A 3 26.76 -42.94 58.76
CA HIS A 3 25.35 -42.74 59.22
C HIS A 3 24.50 -42.66 57.93
N ARG A 4 23.59 -43.55 57.54
CA ARG A 4 22.58 -44.43 58.15
C ARG A 4 21.41 -43.70 58.83
N GLY A 5 20.31 -43.58 58.07
CA GLY A 5 18.90 -43.39 58.46
C GLY A 5 18.08 -43.59 57.16
N GLN A 6 17.23 -44.62 56.93
CA GLN A 6 16.07 -45.11 57.70
C GLN A 6 15.21 -43.92 58.17
N SER A 7 13.93 -43.77 57.86
CA SER A 7 12.88 -44.60 57.27
C SER A 7 11.70 -43.65 57.02
N GLU A 8 10.96 -43.76 55.91
CA GLU A 8 9.52 -43.43 55.90
C GLU A 8 8.87 -43.99 54.63
N LEU A 9 8.39 -45.22 54.80
CA LEU A 9 7.43 -45.88 53.93
C LEU A 9 6.06 -45.30 54.29
N ASP A 10 5.70 -44.19 53.66
CA ASP A 10 4.32 -43.70 53.72
C ASP A 10 3.50 -44.31 52.58
N LEU A 11 2.59 -45.17 53.02
CA LEU A 11 1.49 -45.77 52.30
C LEU A 11 0.63 -44.68 51.65
N VAL A 12 0.83 -44.44 50.35
CA VAL A 12 -0.13 -43.69 49.55
C VAL A 12 -1.32 -44.60 49.26
N PRO A 13 -2.55 -44.25 49.69
CA PRO A 13 -3.74 -45.04 49.39
C PRO A 13 -3.98 -45.03 47.88
N ALA A 14 -4.26 -46.23 47.33
CA ALA A 14 -4.63 -46.41 45.94
C ALA A 14 -5.86 -45.56 45.61
N PHE A 15 -5.63 -44.44 44.92
CA PHE A 15 -6.70 -43.62 44.34
C PHE A 15 -7.36 -44.44 43.24
N ASN A 16 -8.51 -45.01 43.57
CA ASN A 16 -9.40 -45.69 42.65
C ASN A 16 -10.04 -44.62 41.74
N VAL A 17 -9.33 -44.23 40.67
CA VAL A 17 -9.84 -43.34 39.63
C VAL A 17 -10.90 -44.12 38.85
N GLN A 18 -12.16 -43.98 39.24
CA GLN A 18 -13.29 -44.39 38.41
C GLN A 18 -13.19 -43.65 37.06
N PRO A 19 -13.12 -44.37 35.93
CA PRO A 19 -13.21 -43.74 34.63
C PRO A 19 -14.68 -43.32 34.44
N THR A 20 -15.04 -42.12 34.91
CA THR A 20 -16.28 -41.47 34.50
C THR A 20 -16.12 -41.02 33.05
N GLY A 21 -16.18 -42.02 32.16
CA GLY A 21 -16.34 -41.88 30.74
C GLY A 21 -17.69 -41.26 30.43
N ARG A 22 -17.76 -39.94 30.52
CA ARG A 22 -18.66 -39.16 29.68
C ARG A 22 -17.78 -38.28 28.82
N LYS A 23 -17.47 -38.78 27.62
CA LYS A 23 -17.16 -37.92 26.47
C LYS A 23 -18.38 -37.01 26.29
N GLN A 24 -18.40 -35.89 27.01
CA GLN A 24 -19.31 -34.80 26.75
C GLN A 24 -18.83 -34.22 25.42
N ARG A 25 -19.23 -34.88 24.32
CA ARG A 25 -19.26 -34.27 23.00
C ARG A 25 -20.22 -33.10 23.16
N SER A 26 -19.67 -31.96 23.58
CA SER A 26 -20.25 -30.65 23.37
C SER A 26 -20.42 -30.51 21.87
N THR A 27 -21.51 -31.06 21.34
CA THR A 27 -22.02 -30.74 20.03
C THR A 27 -22.46 -29.29 20.14
N PHE A 28 -21.50 -28.38 19.92
CA PHE A 28 -21.78 -26.99 19.60
C PHE A 28 -22.64 -27.04 18.34
N ASN A 29 -23.96 -27.08 18.52
CA ASN A 29 -24.96 -26.95 17.48
C ASN A 29 -24.95 -25.47 17.05
N VAL A 30 -23.83 -25.05 16.45
CA VAL A 30 -23.77 -23.78 15.73
C VAL A 30 -24.50 -24.06 14.43
N HIS A 31 -25.78 -23.68 14.35
CA HIS A 31 -26.48 -23.63 13.08
C HIS A 31 -25.72 -22.65 12.17
N PRO A 32 -25.03 -23.12 11.10
CA PRO A 32 -24.06 -22.28 10.38
C PRO A 32 -24.73 -21.31 9.38
N GLY A 33 -26.01 -21.55 9.04
CA GLY A 33 -26.74 -20.77 8.05
C GLY A 33 -26.90 -19.28 8.37
N PRO A 34 -27.42 -18.90 9.56
CA PRO A 34 -27.62 -17.50 9.92
C PRO A 34 -26.30 -16.70 9.99
N ASN A 35 -25.23 -17.35 10.46
CA ASN A 35 -23.94 -16.71 10.69
C ASN A 35 -23.19 -16.39 9.38
N LEU A 36 -23.36 -17.22 8.34
CA LEU A 36 -22.78 -16.96 7.02
C LEU A 36 -23.51 -15.83 6.30
N VAL A 37 -24.83 -15.77 6.41
CA VAL A 37 -25.63 -14.69 5.84
C VAL A 37 -25.31 -13.36 6.53
N SER A 38 -25.23 -13.34 7.86
CA SER A 38 -24.82 -12.14 8.59
C SER A 38 -23.41 -11.71 8.21
N ALA A 39 -22.45 -12.64 8.08
CA ALA A 39 -21.09 -12.32 7.65
C ALA A 39 -21.06 -11.73 6.23
N LEU A 40 -21.80 -12.30 5.27
CA LEU A 40 -21.89 -11.77 3.91
C LEU A 40 -22.54 -10.37 3.88
N ILE A 41 -23.59 -10.14 4.66
CA ILE A 41 -24.24 -8.82 4.77
C ILE A 41 -23.28 -7.81 5.40
N THR A 42 -22.59 -8.16 6.49
CA THR A 42 -21.62 -7.27 7.14
C THR A 42 -20.47 -6.93 6.21
N VAL A 43 -19.91 -7.93 5.52
CA VAL A 43 -18.81 -7.73 4.56
C VAL A 43 -19.28 -6.90 3.36
N GLY A 44 -20.48 -7.16 2.82
CA GLY A 44 -21.07 -6.37 1.73
C GLY A 44 -21.39 -4.92 2.14
N GLY A 45 -21.85 -4.71 3.37
CA GLY A 45 -22.08 -3.39 3.94
C GLY A 45 -20.77 -2.61 4.13
N LEU A 46 -19.74 -3.25 4.69
CA LEU A 46 -18.40 -2.67 4.80
C LEU A 46 -17.83 -2.35 3.41
N PHE A 47 -18.02 -3.23 2.43
CA PHE A 47 -17.61 -3.04 1.04
C PHE A 47 -18.27 -1.80 0.41
N ALA A 48 -19.59 -1.67 0.52
CA ALA A 48 -20.32 -0.52 -0.01
C ALA A 48 -19.90 0.79 0.69
N PHE A 49 -19.67 0.73 2.01
CA PHE A 49 -19.18 1.88 2.78
C PHE A 49 -17.77 2.30 2.36
N LEU A 50 -16.87 1.34 2.14
CA LEU A 50 -15.50 1.59 1.70
C LEU A 50 -15.41 2.11 0.26
N LEU A 51 -16.32 1.70 -0.63
CA LEU A 51 -16.41 2.28 -1.97
C LEU A 51 -16.77 3.78 -1.93
N SER A 52 -17.52 4.21 -0.93
CA SER A 52 -17.85 5.63 -0.72
C SER A 52 -16.64 6.42 -0.17
N PHE A 53 -15.81 5.79 0.65
CA PHE A 53 -14.62 6.40 1.26
C PHE A 53 -13.37 6.19 0.38
N LYS A 54 -13.28 6.98 -0.71
CA LYS A 54 -12.11 7.22 -1.58
C LYS A 54 -10.87 6.33 -1.35
N THR A 55 -10.82 5.18 -2.01
CA THR A 55 -9.73 4.60 -2.83
C THR A 55 -9.82 3.08 -2.84
N PHE A 56 -9.70 2.48 -4.04
CA PHE A 56 -9.80 1.03 -4.26
C PHE A 56 -8.76 0.23 -3.44
N SER A 57 -7.66 0.87 -3.03
CA SER A 57 -6.59 0.25 -2.24
C SER A 57 -7.03 -0.24 -0.86
N TYR A 58 -8.03 0.38 -0.23
CA TYR A 58 -8.54 -0.12 1.05
C TYR A 58 -9.23 -1.49 0.93
N LEU A 59 -9.75 -1.79 -0.27
CA LEU A 59 -10.31 -3.09 -0.57
C LEU A 59 -9.27 -4.21 -0.45
N ALA A 60 -7.99 -3.86 -0.69
CA ALA A 60 -6.90 -4.83 -0.61
C ALA A 60 -6.79 -5.47 0.78
N MET A 61 -7.10 -4.71 1.83
CA MET A 61 -7.03 -5.15 3.22
C MET A 61 -8.13 -6.17 3.58
N LEU A 62 -9.22 -6.20 2.82
CA LEU A 62 -10.33 -7.13 3.06
C LEU A 62 -10.17 -8.48 2.35
N TRP A 63 -9.25 -8.61 1.40
CA TRP A 63 -9.02 -9.87 0.66
C TRP A 63 -8.84 -11.11 1.55
N PRO A 64 -8.07 -11.08 2.65
CA PRO A 64 -7.93 -12.24 3.52
C PRO A 64 -9.26 -12.68 4.14
N LEU A 65 -10.12 -11.73 4.51
CA LEU A 65 -11.44 -12.03 5.06
C LEU A 65 -12.36 -12.64 4.01
N PHE A 66 -12.38 -12.07 2.80
CA PHE A 66 -13.10 -12.65 1.66
C PHE A 66 -12.64 -14.08 1.37
N ALA A 67 -11.33 -14.33 1.37
CA ALA A 67 -10.77 -15.65 1.15
C ALA A 67 -11.24 -16.66 2.21
N LEU A 68 -11.31 -16.27 3.49
CA LEU A 68 -11.83 -17.12 4.57
C LEU A 68 -13.33 -17.42 4.41
N VAL A 69 -14.13 -16.42 4.06
CA VAL A 69 -15.58 -16.61 3.83
C VAL A 69 -15.81 -17.54 2.65
N ILE A 70 -15.07 -17.36 1.55
CA ILE A 70 -15.12 -18.24 0.37
C ILE A 70 -14.69 -19.65 0.75
N ALA A 71 -13.59 -19.82 1.49
CA ALA A 71 -13.10 -21.13 1.93
C ALA A 71 -14.11 -21.85 2.85
N ALA A 72 -14.71 -21.13 3.79
CA ALA A 72 -15.74 -21.68 4.69
C ALA A 72 -17.00 -22.08 3.90
N GLY A 73 -17.47 -21.23 2.98
CA GLY A 73 -18.58 -21.53 2.09
C GLY A 73 -18.29 -22.75 1.21
N PHE A 74 -17.08 -22.84 0.66
CA PHE A 74 -16.62 -23.98 -0.13
C PHE A 74 -16.64 -25.28 0.67
N LEU A 75 -16.07 -25.29 1.88
CA LEU A 75 -16.07 -26.45 2.77
C LEU A 75 -17.48 -26.87 3.17
N HIS A 76 -18.36 -25.90 3.44
CA HIS A 76 -19.76 -26.17 3.77
C HIS A 76 -20.48 -26.85 2.60
N LEU A 77 -20.33 -26.31 1.39
CA LEU A 77 -20.87 -26.93 0.17
C LEU A 77 -20.27 -28.33 -0.03
N TRP A 78 -18.97 -28.51 0.19
CA TRP A 78 -18.25 -29.80 0.07
C TRP A 78 -18.75 -30.90 1.04
N GLN A 79 -19.26 -30.50 2.21
CA GLN A 79 -19.78 -31.43 3.22
C GLN A 79 -21.31 -31.63 3.12
N ALA A 80 -22.02 -30.82 2.34
CA ALA A 80 -23.46 -30.89 2.23
C ALA A 80 -23.92 -32.29 1.74
N PRO A 81 -24.92 -32.91 2.40
CA PRO A 81 -25.50 -34.19 1.99
C PRO A 81 -26.42 -33.98 0.78
N THR A 82 -25.87 -33.50 -0.33
CA THR A 82 -26.63 -33.21 -1.55
C THR A 82 -26.73 -34.49 -2.39
N PRO A 83 -27.93 -34.90 -2.83
CA PRO A 83 -28.16 -36.21 -3.45
C PRO A 83 -27.49 -36.41 -4.83
N ARG A 84 -27.00 -35.35 -5.49
CA ARG A 84 -26.36 -35.43 -6.82
C ARG A 84 -24.85 -35.65 -6.71
N ARG A 85 -24.34 -36.87 -6.92
CA ARG A 85 -22.88 -37.15 -6.88
C ARG A 85 -21.99 -36.27 -7.79
N TRP A 86 -22.57 -35.54 -8.74
CA TRP A 86 -21.86 -34.79 -9.79
C TRP A 86 -21.45 -33.37 -9.37
N TRP A 87 -21.96 -32.82 -8.26
CA TRP A 87 -21.59 -31.46 -7.86
C TRP A 87 -20.17 -31.36 -7.29
N ARG A 88 -19.64 -32.44 -6.69
CA ARG A 88 -18.27 -32.48 -6.13
C ARG A 88 -17.19 -32.29 -7.20
N PRO A 89 -17.19 -33.01 -8.33
CA PRO A 89 -16.21 -32.77 -9.39
C PRO A 89 -16.36 -31.36 -9.99
N VAL A 90 -17.58 -30.83 -10.10
CA VAL A 90 -17.79 -29.44 -10.54
C VAL A 90 -17.17 -28.45 -9.56
N LEU A 91 -17.41 -28.63 -8.27
CA LEU A 91 -16.86 -27.75 -7.23
C LEU A 91 -15.33 -27.84 -7.16
N ALA A 92 -14.77 -29.05 -7.29
CA ALA A 92 -13.32 -29.25 -7.41
C ALA A 92 -12.74 -28.57 -8.66
N LEU A 93 -13.42 -28.68 -9.81
CA LEU A 93 -13.01 -28.01 -11.04
C LEU A 93 -13.02 -26.49 -10.90
N LEU A 94 -14.06 -25.93 -10.27
CA LEU A 94 -14.13 -24.48 -9.99
C LEU A 94 -13.00 -24.02 -9.09
N PHE A 95 -12.68 -24.79 -8.04
CA PHE A 95 -11.55 -24.49 -7.16
C PHE A 95 -10.22 -24.51 -7.92
N LEU A 96 -9.98 -25.56 -8.70
CA LEU A 96 -8.78 -25.68 -9.53
C LEU A 96 -8.68 -24.57 -10.57
N ALA A 97 -9.79 -24.18 -11.19
CA ALA A 97 -9.83 -23.08 -12.14
C ALA A 97 -9.44 -21.75 -11.47
N GLY A 98 -10.01 -21.45 -10.30
CA GLY A 98 -9.66 -20.24 -9.53
C GLY A 98 -8.20 -20.23 -9.07
N MET A 99 -7.66 -21.37 -8.64
CA MET A 99 -6.24 -21.49 -8.32
C MET A 99 -5.35 -21.28 -9.56
N ALA A 100 -5.72 -21.88 -10.69
CA ALA A 100 -4.97 -21.74 -11.93
C ALA A 100 -4.95 -20.27 -12.40
N GLU A 101 -6.09 -19.58 -12.34
CA GLU A 101 -6.18 -18.15 -12.65
C GLU A 101 -5.29 -17.30 -11.71
N GLY A 102 -5.32 -17.58 -10.41
CA GLY A 102 -4.47 -16.90 -9.43
C GLY A 102 -2.98 -17.11 -9.69
N ILE A 103 -2.57 -18.34 -10.02
CA ILE A 103 -1.17 -18.67 -10.37
C ILE A 103 -0.77 -17.96 -11.66
N VAL A 104 -1.59 -18.05 -12.72
CA VAL A 104 -1.31 -17.40 -14.01
C VAL A 104 -1.17 -15.89 -13.84
N THR A 105 -2.07 -15.27 -13.08
CA THR A 105 -2.03 -13.84 -12.78
C THR A 105 -0.78 -13.46 -11.99
N SER A 106 -0.41 -14.27 -11.00
CA SER A 106 0.81 -14.06 -10.20
C SER A 106 2.07 -14.16 -11.05
N VAL A 107 2.15 -15.14 -11.95
CA VAL A 107 3.26 -15.32 -12.89
C VAL A 107 3.36 -14.13 -13.84
N ARG A 108 2.23 -13.70 -14.43
CA ARG A 108 2.18 -12.51 -15.30
C ARG A 108 2.61 -11.25 -14.56
N PHE A 109 2.16 -11.07 -13.32
CA PHE A 109 2.57 -9.95 -12.49
C PHE A 109 4.07 -9.94 -12.22
N HIS A 110 4.66 -11.09 -11.86
CA HIS A 110 6.11 -11.19 -11.67
C HIS A 110 6.88 -10.96 -12.98
N ALA A 111 6.38 -11.47 -14.10
CA ALA A 111 6.99 -11.23 -15.41
C ALA A 111 6.96 -9.74 -15.77
N ALA A 112 5.84 -9.05 -15.54
CA ALA A 112 5.72 -7.62 -15.75
C ALA A 112 6.64 -6.83 -14.80
N ALA A 113 6.69 -7.18 -13.51
CA ALA A 113 7.56 -6.53 -12.53
C ALA A 113 9.05 -6.63 -12.88
N ARG A 114 9.48 -7.74 -13.50
CA ARG A 114 10.86 -7.92 -13.98
C ARG A 114 11.22 -7.04 -15.18
N GLN A 115 10.22 -6.53 -15.90
CA GLN A 115 10.44 -5.59 -16.99
C GLN A 115 10.52 -4.14 -16.52
N LEU A 116 10.22 -3.87 -15.24
CA LEU A 116 10.28 -2.54 -14.67
C LEU A 116 11.72 -2.18 -14.26
N THR A 117 12.06 -0.91 -14.42
CA THR A 117 13.31 -0.36 -13.91
C THR A 117 13.29 -0.42 -12.38
N PRO A 118 14.29 -1.02 -11.72
CA PRO A 118 14.37 -0.99 -10.27
C PRO A 118 14.46 0.45 -9.75
N TYR A 119 13.70 0.77 -8.70
CA TYR A 119 13.64 2.11 -8.11
C TYR A 119 15.02 2.68 -7.74
N GLN A 120 15.89 1.83 -7.18
CA GLN A 120 17.26 2.24 -6.84
C GLN A 120 18.05 2.65 -8.08
N THR A 121 18.00 1.85 -9.15
CA THR A 121 18.67 2.15 -10.42
C THR A 121 18.23 3.49 -11.00
N PHE A 122 16.92 3.79 -10.97
CA PHE A 122 16.41 5.06 -11.44
C PHE A 122 16.87 6.22 -10.55
N THR A 123 16.79 6.09 -9.23
CA THR A 123 17.19 7.17 -8.30
C THR A 123 18.70 7.40 -8.24
N ASP A 124 19.53 6.37 -8.46
CA ASP A 124 20.97 6.50 -8.65
C ASP A 124 21.27 7.33 -9.91
N ALA A 125 20.54 7.08 -11.01
CA ALA A 125 20.68 7.86 -12.24
C ALA A 125 20.33 9.34 -12.04
N ILE A 126 19.33 9.64 -11.19
CA ILE A 126 19.02 11.01 -10.77
C ILE A 126 20.19 11.57 -9.96
N ALA A 127 20.65 10.87 -8.92
CA ALA A 127 21.67 11.34 -7.99
C ALA A 127 22.97 11.76 -8.68
N VAL A 128 23.39 11.03 -9.72
CA VAL A 128 24.59 11.37 -10.51
C VAL A 128 24.49 12.74 -11.21
N GLN A 129 23.29 13.22 -11.51
CA GLN A 129 23.06 14.51 -12.17
C GLN A 129 22.98 15.68 -11.19
N LEU A 130 22.90 15.42 -9.88
CA LEU A 130 22.65 16.43 -8.87
C LEU A 130 23.98 16.97 -8.31
N PRO A 131 24.17 18.30 -8.26
CA PRO A 131 25.32 18.87 -7.57
C PRO A 131 25.35 18.45 -6.09
N PRO A 132 26.54 18.16 -5.53
CA PRO A 132 26.66 17.73 -4.14
C PRO A 132 26.13 18.80 -3.19
N GLN A 133 25.50 18.37 -2.08
CA GLN A 133 24.94 19.23 -1.03
C GLN A 133 23.83 20.20 -1.50
N SER A 134 23.34 20.07 -2.73
CA SER A 134 22.25 20.90 -3.24
C SER A 134 20.95 20.70 -2.46
N ARG A 135 20.14 21.76 -2.37
CA ARG A 135 18.76 21.67 -1.88
C ARG A 135 17.85 21.25 -3.02
N VAL A 136 17.29 20.06 -2.92
CA VAL A 136 16.53 19.44 -4.00
C VAL A 136 15.04 19.50 -3.65
N MET A 137 14.21 19.95 -4.58
CA MET A 137 12.76 19.93 -4.46
C MET A 137 12.16 19.06 -5.57
N GLY A 138 11.26 18.14 -5.23
CA GLY A 138 10.59 17.26 -6.21
C GLY A 138 9.41 16.53 -5.58
N LEU A 139 8.82 15.56 -6.25
CA LEU A 139 7.76 14.75 -5.64
C LEU A 139 8.29 13.78 -4.58
N GLN A 140 7.56 13.65 -3.47
CA GLN A 140 8.00 12.93 -2.25
C GLN A 140 8.47 11.50 -2.49
N HIS A 141 7.99 10.83 -3.53
CA HIS A 141 8.36 9.44 -3.80
C HIS A 141 9.81 9.27 -4.26
N TYR A 142 10.55 10.34 -4.56
CA TYR A 142 12.00 10.28 -4.82
C TYR A 142 12.85 10.41 -3.56
N TRP A 143 12.25 10.82 -2.42
CA TRP A 143 13.00 11.08 -1.20
C TRP A 143 13.79 9.87 -0.73
N LEU A 144 13.19 8.69 -0.71
CA LEU A 144 13.82 7.49 -0.16
C LEU A 144 15.09 7.08 -0.94
N GLY A 145 15.03 7.08 -2.28
CA GLY A 145 16.19 6.74 -3.11
C GLY A 145 17.27 7.82 -3.10
N LEU A 146 16.89 9.09 -2.94
CA LEU A 146 17.84 10.21 -2.90
C LEU A 146 18.40 10.49 -1.50
N ALA A 147 17.79 9.98 -0.43
CA ALA A 147 18.16 10.30 0.95
C ALA A 147 19.62 9.92 1.29
N ALA A 148 20.15 8.87 0.65
CA ALA A 148 21.55 8.46 0.83
C ALA A 148 22.55 9.48 0.25
N HIS A 149 22.15 10.26 -0.75
CA HIS A 149 23.02 11.18 -1.50
C HIS A 149 22.71 12.66 -1.21
N HIS A 150 21.46 12.99 -0.87
CA HIS A 150 20.97 14.36 -0.69
C HIS A 150 20.10 14.49 0.57
N GLN A 151 20.72 14.92 1.67
CA GLN A 151 20.02 15.14 2.95
C GLN A 151 19.04 16.33 2.91
N ASN A 152 19.21 17.26 1.96
CA ASN A 152 18.40 18.47 1.84
C ASN A 152 17.29 18.33 0.79
N TYR A 153 16.57 17.22 0.81
CA TYR A 153 15.43 16.97 -0.06
C TYR A 153 14.12 17.55 0.52
N GLN A 154 13.26 18.08 -0.33
CA GLN A 154 11.94 18.58 0.04
C GLN A 154 10.88 18.20 -0.99
N SER A 155 9.68 17.87 -0.50
CA SER A 155 8.55 17.66 -1.40
C SER A 155 8.03 18.99 -1.95
N ILE A 156 7.85 19.07 -3.27
CA ILE A 156 7.17 20.17 -3.97
C ILE A 156 5.69 20.26 -3.57
N LEU A 157 5.10 19.18 -3.05
CA LEU A 157 3.72 19.22 -2.56
C LEU A 157 3.58 20.09 -1.31
N VAL A 158 4.64 20.28 -0.51
CA VAL A 158 4.57 21.12 0.70
C VAL A 158 4.23 22.58 0.34
N PRO A 159 4.99 23.27 -0.53
CA PRO A 159 4.62 24.62 -0.92
C PRO A 159 3.28 24.67 -1.67
N ILE A 160 2.92 23.65 -2.46
CA ILE A 160 1.60 23.57 -3.11
C ILE A 160 0.45 23.48 -2.09
N PHE A 161 0.59 22.67 -1.03
CA PHE A 161 -0.45 22.58 0.00
C PHE A 161 -0.61 23.87 0.80
N TRP A 162 0.48 24.61 1.00
CA TRP A 162 0.44 25.92 1.65
C TRP A 162 -0.26 27.01 0.84
N THR A 163 -0.53 26.79 -0.46
CA THR A 163 -1.34 27.73 -1.25
C THR A 163 -2.84 27.50 -1.14
N ASN A 164 -3.28 26.44 -0.45
CA ASN A 164 -4.67 26.02 -0.46
C ASN A 164 -5.37 26.29 0.89
N PRO A 165 -6.46 27.09 0.91
CA PRO A 165 -7.17 27.47 2.14
C PRO A 165 -7.84 26.30 2.87
N ASN A 166 -7.99 25.15 2.22
CA ASN A 166 -8.50 23.95 2.89
C ASN A 166 -7.47 23.31 3.83
N TYR A 167 -6.18 23.63 3.68
CA TYR A 167 -5.10 23.05 4.49
C TYR A 167 -4.44 24.06 5.45
N VAL A 168 -4.51 25.36 5.17
CA VAL A 168 -3.90 26.41 6.00
C VAL A 168 -4.84 27.59 6.20
N SER A 169 -4.81 28.18 7.40
CA SER A 169 -5.67 29.31 7.78
C SER A 169 -5.32 30.62 7.06
N GLN A 170 -4.05 30.79 6.69
CA GLN A 170 -3.56 31.91 5.89
C GLN A 170 -2.71 31.35 4.73
N PRO A 171 -3.30 31.16 3.54
CA PRO A 171 -2.58 30.65 2.38
C PRO A 171 -1.46 31.59 1.92
N PHE A 172 -0.33 30.99 1.55
CA PHE A 172 0.78 31.69 0.92
C PHE A 172 0.64 31.63 -0.61
N SER A 173 1.22 32.59 -1.33
CA SER A 173 1.48 32.34 -2.76
C SER A 173 2.52 31.24 -2.92
N PHE A 174 2.57 30.58 -4.08
CA PHE A 174 3.56 29.53 -4.30
C PHE A 174 4.99 30.08 -4.18
N ILE A 175 5.22 31.29 -4.71
CA ILE A 175 6.51 31.99 -4.61
C ILE A 175 6.90 32.20 -3.15
N GLN A 176 5.99 32.69 -2.31
CA GLN A 176 6.24 32.88 -0.87
C GLN A 176 6.57 31.56 -0.17
N ALA A 177 5.79 30.51 -0.47
CA ALA A 177 5.96 29.19 0.13
C ALA A 177 7.33 28.57 -0.22
N VAL A 178 7.74 28.66 -1.48
CA VAL A 178 9.06 28.15 -1.93
C VAL A 178 10.21 28.99 -1.36
N GLN A 179 10.04 30.30 -1.21
CA GLN A 179 11.06 31.19 -0.66
C GLN A 179 11.38 30.94 0.82
N MET A 180 10.48 30.30 1.58
CA MET A 180 10.76 29.90 2.97
C MET A 180 11.94 28.92 3.07
N LYS A 181 12.09 28.05 2.07
CA LYS A 181 13.26 27.18 1.94
C LYS A 181 13.60 26.99 0.45
N PRO A 182 14.36 27.92 -0.14
CA PRO A 182 14.51 28.01 -1.59
C PRO A 182 15.36 26.85 -2.11
N PRO A 183 14.85 26.07 -3.08
CA PRO A 183 15.61 25.00 -3.71
C PRO A 183 16.73 25.55 -4.59
N GLN A 184 17.71 24.71 -4.86
CA GLN A 184 18.73 24.91 -5.89
C GLN A 184 18.48 24.01 -7.09
N ILE A 185 17.83 22.86 -6.85
CA ILE A 185 17.41 21.93 -7.89
C ILE A 185 15.91 21.68 -7.77
N ILE A 186 15.22 21.66 -8.91
CA ILE A 186 13.83 21.21 -9.01
C ILE A 186 13.77 19.97 -9.92
N LEU A 187 13.12 18.92 -9.43
CA LEU A 187 12.82 17.69 -10.16
C LEU A 187 11.35 17.73 -10.61
N LEU A 188 11.11 17.66 -11.92
CA LEU A 188 9.77 17.60 -12.50
C LEU A 188 9.62 16.30 -13.26
N ASP A 189 8.81 15.38 -12.74
CA ASP A 189 8.45 14.18 -13.47
C ASP A 189 7.24 14.41 -14.36
N GLN A 190 6.88 13.39 -15.15
CA GLN A 190 5.79 13.47 -16.10
C GLN A 190 4.48 13.90 -15.44
N ILE A 191 4.17 13.41 -14.24
CA ILE A 191 2.94 13.77 -13.51
C ILE A 191 2.94 15.27 -13.17
N MET A 192 4.05 15.78 -12.65
CA MET A 192 4.16 17.21 -12.34
C MET A 192 4.15 18.07 -13.61
N LEU A 193 4.77 17.62 -14.69
CA LEU A 193 4.75 18.31 -15.98
C LEU A 193 3.34 18.39 -16.56
N ASP A 194 2.58 17.30 -16.52
CA ASP A 194 1.19 17.24 -16.99
C ASP A 194 0.30 18.14 -16.12
N PHE A 195 0.46 18.08 -14.80
CA PHE A 195 -0.23 18.98 -13.87
C PHE A 195 0.06 20.46 -14.17
N LEU A 196 1.33 20.83 -14.39
CA LEU A 196 1.71 22.19 -14.72
C LEU A 196 1.18 22.64 -16.09
N ALA A 197 1.04 21.71 -17.05
CA ALA A 197 0.43 21.99 -18.35
C ALA A 197 -1.09 22.21 -18.22
N GLU A 198 -1.79 21.43 -17.40
CA GLU A 198 -3.22 21.60 -17.11
C GLU A 198 -3.47 22.92 -16.38
N THR A 199 -2.69 23.23 -15.34
CA THR A 199 -2.81 24.50 -14.60
C THR A 199 -2.44 25.73 -15.44
N ALA A 200 -1.78 25.58 -16.59
CA ALA A 200 -1.55 26.71 -17.49
C ALA A 200 -2.83 27.22 -18.18
N GLN A 201 -3.93 26.46 -18.15
CA GLN A 201 -5.20 26.86 -18.75
C GLN A 201 -5.89 27.95 -17.91
N PRO A 202 -6.38 29.06 -18.52
CA PRO A 202 -6.97 30.18 -17.79
C PRO A 202 -8.19 29.86 -16.91
N ASP A 203 -8.94 28.82 -17.28
CA ASP A 203 -10.15 28.36 -16.60
C ASP A 203 -9.87 27.31 -15.51
N HIS A 204 -8.63 26.84 -15.37
CA HIS A 204 -8.26 25.87 -14.36
C HIS A 204 -8.33 26.49 -12.94
N PRO A 205 -8.92 25.83 -11.93
CA PRO A 205 -9.05 26.39 -10.57
C PRO A 205 -7.71 26.68 -9.89
N LEU A 206 -6.63 26.04 -10.34
CA LEU A 206 -5.25 26.26 -9.87
C LEU A 206 -4.41 27.09 -10.86
N HIS A 207 -5.03 27.90 -11.71
CA HIS A 207 -4.30 28.66 -12.74
C HIS A 207 -3.19 29.56 -12.16
N GLN A 208 -3.50 30.27 -11.07
CA GLN A 208 -2.53 31.13 -10.38
C GLN A 208 -1.30 30.36 -9.90
N LEU A 209 -1.48 29.13 -9.40
CA LEU A 209 -0.37 28.28 -8.96
C LEU A 209 0.56 27.94 -10.14
N GLY A 210 -0.02 27.59 -11.29
CA GLY A 210 0.75 27.33 -12.51
C GLY A 210 1.53 28.56 -12.97
N GLN A 211 0.89 29.74 -12.98
CA GLN A 211 1.57 31.00 -13.30
C GLN A 211 2.71 31.32 -12.33
N ASP A 212 2.46 31.23 -11.03
CA ASP A 212 3.46 31.48 -9.99
C ASP A 212 4.67 30.53 -10.13
N PHE A 213 4.43 29.27 -10.47
CA PHE A 213 5.48 28.28 -10.68
C PHE A 213 6.40 28.66 -11.84
N TRP A 214 5.84 28.99 -13.00
CA TRP A 214 6.63 29.38 -14.18
C TRP A 214 7.33 30.73 -13.99
N THR A 215 6.68 31.69 -13.33
CA THR A 215 7.29 32.97 -12.95
C THR A 215 8.50 32.74 -12.05
N TYR A 216 8.37 31.88 -11.04
CA TYR A 216 9.48 31.53 -10.15
C TYR A 216 10.66 30.92 -10.93
N LEU A 217 10.42 29.98 -11.85
CA LEU A 217 11.49 29.40 -12.67
C LEU A 217 12.17 30.46 -13.55
N ALA A 218 11.41 31.36 -14.16
CA ALA A 218 11.93 32.43 -15.00
C ALA A 218 12.81 33.41 -14.20
N GLU A 219 12.32 33.88 -13.04
CA GLU A 219 13.05 34.79 -12.15
C GLU A 219 14.36 34.17 -11.64
N ARG A 220 14.35 32.87 -11.34
CA ARG A 220 15.53 32.14 -10.87
C ARG A 220 16.45 31.66 -12.00
N GLN A 221 16.18 32.07 -13.24
CA GLN A 221 16.95 31.70 -14.43
C GLN A 221 17.14 30.18 -14.53
N ALA A 222 16.04 29.42 -14.33
CA ALA A 222 16.08 27.98 -14.29
C ALA A 222 16.70 27.39 -15.56
N ARG A 223 17.72 26.55 -15.39
CA ARG A 223 18.43 25.88 -16.48
C ARG A 223 18.16 24.38 -16.40
N LEU A 224 17.65 23.79 -17.47
CA LEU A 224 17.56 22.34 -17.58
C LEU A 224 18.98 21.76 -17.66
N ILE A 225 19.39 21.00 -16.65
CA ILE A 225 20.74 20.40 -16.58
C ILE A 225 20.74 18.94 -17.00
N ALA A 226 19.62 18.24 -16.84
CA ALA A 226 19.47 16.86 -17.26
C ALA A 226 18.02 16.52 -17.55
N ARG A 227 17.84 15.52 -18.42
CA ARG A 227 16.57 14.85 -18.71
C ARG A 227 16.81 13.35 -18.67
N ILE A 228 15.97 12.64 -17.93
CA ILE A 228 16.00 11.18 -17.83
C ILE A 228 14.67 10.68 -18.37
N ASP A 229 14.70 9.86 -19.41
CA ASP A 229 13.52 9.17 -19.93
C ASP A 229 13.61 7.69 -19.54
N ASP A 230 12.67 7.22 -18.73
CA ASP A 230 12.62 5.84 -18.23
C ASP A 230 11.27 5.19 -18.60
N PRO A 231 11.26 3.92 -19.05
CA PRO A 231 10.02 3.25 -19.46
C PRO A 231 9.04 2.98 -18.30
N THR A 232 9.52 2.94 -17.06
CA THR A 232 8.71 2.67 -15.86
C THR A 232 8.26 3.94 -15.18
N TYR A 233 9.18 4.89 -14.97
CA TYR A 233 8.94 6.13 -14.23
C TYR A 233 8.60 7.31 -15.14
N GLY A 234 8.67 7.13 -16.45
CA GLY A 234 8.41 8.17 -17.43
C GLY A 234 9.56 9.17 -17.54
N ARG A 235 9.22 10.38 -17.96
CA ARG A 235 10.19 11.47 -18.11
C ARG A 235 10.41 12.18 -16.78
N LEU A 236 11.66 12.49 -16.47
CA LEU A 236 12.09 13.39 -15.42
C LEU A 236 12.97 14.49 -15.99
N GLN A 237 12.68 15.73 -15.60
CA GLN A 237 13.48 16.92 -15.92
C GLN A 237 14.11 17.48 -14.65
N ILE A 238 15.39 17.83 -14.74
CA ILE A 238 16.17 18.36 -13.62
C ILE A 238 16.58 19.79 -13.95
N TYR A 239 16.04 20.73 -13.19
CA TYR A 239 16.32 22.16 -13.34
C TYR A 239 17.24 22.66 -12.23
N GLU A 240 18.30 23.34 -12.62
CA GLU A 240 19.17 24.10 -11.72
C GLU A 240 18.71 25.56 -11.64
N LEU A 241 18.61 26.08 -10.42
CA LEU A 241 18.20 27.46 -10.15
C LEU A 241 19.40 28.29 -9.74
N LYS A 242 19.49 29.50 -10.29
CA LYS A 242 20.49 30.47 -9.87
C LYS A 242 20.18 30.95 -8.44
N LYS A 243 21.24 31.20 -7.66
CA LYS A 243 21.13 31.68 -6.27
C LYS A 243 20.48 33.06 -6.22
#